data_AF-A0A935XZR9-F1
#
_entry.id   AF-A0A935XZR9-F1
#
_cell.length_a   1.000
_cell.length_b   1.000
_cell.length_c   1.000
_cell.angle_alpha   90.00
_cell.angle_beta   90.00
_cell.angle_gamma   90.00
#
_symmetry.space_group_name_H-M   'P 1'
#
loop_
_entity.id
_entity.type
_entity.pdbx_description
1 polymer ?
#
loop_
_entity_poly.entity_id
_entity_poly.type
_entity_poly.pdbx_seq_one_letter_code
_entity_poly.pdbx_strand_id
1 'polypeptide(L)'
;MQRQQQQQQYGYQNNQQQQQRRNKYGSLAVDYGQGRAYGWAVNFDNQASADNYAQSQCGGRCSVVMRFANTCAAYSVDQSQGSTATGWATAPSVGQAQNAATQYCQSRGGRYCQTRVWGCAGA
;
A
#
# COMPACT_ATOMS: atom_id res chain seq x y z
N MET A 1 -0.17 -47.32 7.96
CA MET A 1 -0.46 -46.52 6.75
C MET A 1 -1.40 -45.34 7.02
N GLN A 2 -2.58 -45.53 7.63
CA GLN A 2 -3.53 -44.44 7.93
C GLN A 2 -2.95 -43.30 8.82
N ARG A 3 -2.15 -43.62 9.85
CA ARG A 3 -1.47 -42.61 10.69
C ARG A 3 -0.44 -41.75 9.95
N GLN A 4 0.26 -42.32 8.97
CA GLN A 4 1.22 -41.55 8.16
C GLN A 4 0.52 -40.61 7.19
N GLN A 5 -0.60 -41.04 6.58
CA GLN A 5 -1.42 -40.19 5.71
C GLN A 5 -2.07 -39.03 6.50
N GLN A 6 -2.52 -39.29 7.74
CA GLN A 6 -3.08 -38.26 8.62
C GLN A 6 -2.03 -37.22 9.06
N GLN A 7 -0.81 -37.65 9.38
CA GLN A 7 0.30 -36.74 9.70
C GLN A 7 0.72 -35.89 8.49
N GLN A 8 0.75 -36.49 7.30
CA GLN A 8 1.01 -35.76 6.05
C GLN A 8 -0.07 -34.72 5.79
N GLN A 9 -1.36 -35.09 5.88
CA GLN A 9 -2.48 -34.16 5.70
C GLN A 9 -2.44 -32.99 6.69
N TYR A 10 -2.12 -33.24 7.97
CA TYR A 10 -1.96 -32.20 8.99
C TYR A 10 -0.80 -31.24 8.67
N GLY A 11 0.32 -31.77 8.17
CA GLY A 11 1.45 -30.95 7.69
C GLY A 11 1.09 -30.04 6.51
N TYR A 12 0.29 -30.54 5.55
CA TYR A 12 -0.21 -29.72 4.43
C TYR A 12 -1.12 -28.59 4.89
N GLN A 13 -2.06 -28.87 5.82
CA GLN A 13 -2.99 -27.86 6.34
C GLN A 13 -2.27 -26.74 7.10
N ASN A 14 -1.29 -27.08 7.93
CA ASN A 14 -0.50 -26.09 8.66
C ASN A 14 0.34 -25.20 7.73
N ASN A 15 0.94 -25.78 6.68
CA ASN A 15 1.68 -25.00 5.69
C ASN A 15 0.78 -24.02 4.93
N GLN A 16 -0.44 -24.44 4.56
CA GLN A 16 -1.39 -23.55 3.90
C GLN A 16 -1.85 -22.42 4.83
N GLN A 17 -2.10 -22.69 6.11
CA GLN A 17 -2.40 -21.64 7.09
C GLN A 17 -1.22 -20.69 7.31
N GLN A 18 0.02 -21.20 7.34
CA GLN A 18 1.21 -20.35 7.45
C GLN A 18 1.40 -19.48 6.21
N GLN A 19 1.14 -20.00 5.00
CA GLN A 19 1.19 -19.21 3.76
C GLN A 19 0.12 -18.11 3.74
N GLN A 20 -1.09 -18.39 4.25
CA GLN A 20 -2.15 -17.39 4.39
C GLN A 20 -1.87 -16.34 5.47
N ARG A 21 -0.98 -16.61 6.43
CA ARG A 21 -0.55 -15.67 7.47
C ARG A 21 0.67 -14.83 7.08
N ARG A 22 1.29 -15.07 5.92
CA ARG A 22 2.42 -14.26 5.49
C ARG A 22 1.93 -12.88 5.10
N ASN A 23 2.52 -11.86 5.71
CA ASN A 23 2.27 -10.48 5.34
C ASN A 23 2.50 -10.29 3.84
N LYS A 24 1.50 -9.69 3.19
CA LYS A 24 1.60 -9.20 1.84
C LYS A 24 1.87 -7.71 1.91
N TYR A 25 3.03 -7.32 1.41
CA TYR A 25 3.53 -5.96 1.50
C TYR A 25 3.15 -5.17 0.25
N GLY A 26 2.94 -3.88 0.47
CA GLY A 26 2.74 -2.90 -0.57
C GLY A 26 3.45 -1.59 -0.25
N SER A 27 3.65 -0.80 -1.30
CA SER A 27 4.30 0.51 -1.23
C SER A 27 3.64 1.46 -2.21
N LEU A 28 3.52 2.72 -1.82
CA LEU A 28 3.12 3.82 -2.69
C LEU A 28 4.30 4.78 -2.81
N ALA A 29 4.62 5.18 -4.03
CA ALA A 29 5.67 6.14 -4.33
C ALA A 29 5.12 7.27 -5.19
N VAL A 30 5.61 8.48 -4.95
CA VAL A 30 5.27 9.67 -5.74
C VAL A 30 6.52 10.51 -5.99
N ASP A 31 6.49 11.31 -7.05
CA ASP A 31 7.51 12.35 -7.28
C ASP A 31 7.42 13.47 -6.24
N TYR A 32 8.50 14.25 -6.14
CA TYR A 32 8.50 15.48 -5.36
C TYR A 32 7.54 16.50 -6.00
N GLY A 33 6.57 16.98 -5.23
CA GLY A 33 5.62 18.00 -5.65
C GLY A 33 4.17 17.55 -5.44
N GLN A 34 3.32 17.83 -6.43
CA GLN A 34 1.89 17.54 -6.38
C GLN A 34 1.53 16.07 -6.70
N GLY A 35 2.53 15.18 -6.82
CA GLY A 35 2.36 13.76 -7.12
C GLY A 35 2.00 13.48 -8.57
N ARG A 36 2.65 14.15 -9.54
CA ARG A 36 2.33 14.02 -10.97
C ARG A 36 2.71 12.63 -11.48
N ALA A 37 3.91 12.18 -11.16
CA ALA A 37 4.33 10.79 -11.32
C ALA A 37 4.10 10.01 -10.02
N TYR A 38 3.68 8.76 -10.16
CA TYR A 38 3.43 7.87 -9.04
C TYR A 38 3.63 6.42 -9.45
N GLY A 39 3.87 5.56 -8.47
CA GLY A 39 3.96 4.12 -8.65
C GLY A 39 3.45 3.39 -7.41
N TRP A 40 2.99 2.15 -7.60
CA TRP A 40 2.50 1.32 -6.50
C TRP A 40 3.00 -0.10 -6.64
N ALA A 41 3.11 -0.77 -5.50
CA ALA A 41 3.43 -2.17 -5.40
C ALA A 41 2.45 -2.83 -4.43
N VAL A 42 2.00 -4.04 -4.77
CA VAL A 42 1.07 -4.81 -3.93
C VAL A 42 1.43 -6.29 -3.94
N ASN A 43 1.09 -6.99 -2.86
CA ASN A 43 1.22 -8.43 -2.73
C ASN A 43 2.65 -8.99 -2.85
N PHE A 44 3.66 -8.18 -2.49
CA PHE A 44 5.04 -8.62 -2.41
C PHE A 44 5.28 -9.41 -1.11
N ASP A 45 6.21 -10.37 -1.15
CA ASP A 45 6.57 -11.17 0.02
C ASP A 45 7.56 -10.46 0.98
N ASN A 46 8.14 -9.34 0.55
CA ASN A 46 8.97 -8.50 1.41
C ASN A 46 8.82 -7.01 1.03
N GLN A 47 9.02 -6.14 2.02
CA GLN A 47 8.82 -4.70 1.87
C GLN A 47 9.84 -4.04 0.93
N ALA A 48 11.10 -4.49 0.90
CA ALA A 48 12.14 -3.87 0.08
C ALA A 48 11.87 -4.05 -1.41
N SER A 49 11.41 -5.23 -1.83
CA SER A 49 10.97 -5.47 -3.22
C SER A 49 9.76 -4.62 -3.58
N ALA A 50 8.81 -4.43 -2.66
CA ALA A 50 7.66 -3.55 -2.87
C ALA A 50 8.10 -2.09 -3.09
N ASP A 51 9.00 -1.59 -2.24
CA ASP A 51 9.55 -0.23 -2.33
C ASP A 51 10.24 0.00 -3.67
N ASN A 52 11.18 -0.89 -4.03
CA ASN A 52 11.94 -0.79 -5.28
C ASN A 52 11.01 -0.83 -6.50
N TYR A 53 9.99 -1.69 -6.49
CA TYR A 53 9.04 -1.79 -7.58
C TYR A 53 8.18 -0.54 -7.71
N ALA A 54 7.62 -0.03 -6.59
CA ALA A 54 6.82 1.20 -6.60
C ALA A 54 7.63 2.41 -7.10
N GLN A 55 8.90 2.53 -6.66
CA GLN A 55 9.80 3.58 -7.15
C GLN A 55 10.13 3.41 -8.64
N SER A 56 10.41 2.18 -9.08
CA SER A 56 10.68 1.89 -10.49
C SER A 56 9.49 2.21 -11.38
N GLN A 57 8.27 1.88 -10.96
CA GLN A 57 7.05 2.19 -11.71
C GLN A 57 6.81 3.71 -11.83
N CYS A 58 7.18 4.47 -10.80
CA CYS A 58 7.03 5.92 -10.81
C CYS A 58 7.93 6.61 -11.86
N GLY A 59 9.06 5.98 -12.24
CA GLY A 59 9.82 6.38 -13.43
C GLY A 59 10.76 7.59 -13.27
N GLY A 60 11.06 8.04 -12.05
CA GLY A 60 11.91 9.21 -11.83
C GLY A 60 12.41 9.38 -10.39
N ARG A 61 12.61 10.64 -9.96
CA ARG A 61 13.00 10.99 -8.57
C ARG A 61 11.80 10.84 -7.63
N CYS A 62 11.39 9.61 -7.39
CA CYS A 62 10.25 9.30 -6.54
C CYS A 62 10.69 8.77 -5.18
N SER A 63 9.89 9.05 -4.17
CA SER A 63 10.09 8.57 -2.81
C SER A 63 8.89 7.74 -2.37
N VAL A 64 9.17 6.69 -1.60
CA VAL A 64 8.14 5.88 -0.95
C VAL A 64 7.48 6.75 0.12
N VAL A 65 6.20 7.04 -0.08
CA VAL A 65 5.39 7.86 0.83
C VAL A 65 4.51 7.04 1.74
N MET A 66 4.29 5.77 1.40
CA MET A 66 3.51 4.86 2.22
C MET A 66 4.00 3.42 2.06
N ARG A 67 4.13 2.71 3.18
CA ARG A 67 4.36 1.26 3.25
C ARG A 67 3.19 0.65 4.01
N PHE A 68 2.71 -0.50 3.56
CA PHE A 68 1.53 -1.14 4.14
C PHE A 68 1.58 -2.65 3.97
N ALA A 69 0.89 -3.38 4.84
CA ALA A 69 0.75 -4.83 4.73
C ALA A 69 -0.62 -5.31 5.21
N ASN A 70 -1.20 -6.29 4.51
CA ASN A 70 -2.52 -6.86 4.81
C ASN A 70 -3.63 -5.81 4.99
N THR A 71 -3.61 -4.77 4.16
CA THR A 71 -4.54 -3.63 4.20
C THR A 71 -4.56 -2.91 2.85
N CYS A 72 -5.54 -2.04 2.64
CA CYS A 72 -5.47 -1.01 1.61
C CYS A 72 -4.78 0.24 2.16
N ALA A 73 -4.14 1.00 1.26
CA ALA A 73 -3.52 2.28 1.55
C ALA A 73 -3.81 3.29 0.42
N ALA A 74 -3.82 4.57 0.77
CA ALA A 74 -3.95 5.67 -0.19
C ALA A 74 -3.09 6.86 0.25
N TYR A 75 -2.66 7.65 -0.74
CA TYR A 75 -1.91 8.89 -0.55
C TYR A 75 -2.55 10.00 -1.39
N SER A 76 -2.84 11.13 -0.73
CA SER A 76 -3.49 12.30 -1.30
C SER A 76 -2.60 13.53 -1.20
N VAL A 77 -2.67 14.39 -2.21
CA VAL A 77 -1.90 15.64 -2.29
C VAL A 77 -2.80 16.77 -2.72
N ASP A 78 -2.66 17.93 -2.10
CA ASP A 78 -3.34 19.16 -2.52
C ASP A 78 -2.78 19.67 -3.85
N GLN A 79 -3.67 19.88 -4.82
CA GLN A 79 -3.32 20.34 -6.17
C GLN A 79 -3.29 21.87 -6.30
N SER A 80 -3.51 22.60 -5.21
CA SER A 80 -3.32 24.06 -5.17
C SER A 80 -1.87 24.44 -5.47
N GLN A 81 -1.65 25.44 -6.32
CA GLN A 81 -0.30 25.93 -6.63
C GLN A 81 0.44 26.38 -5.36
N GLY A 82 1.66 25.88 -5.16
CA GLY A 82 2.49 26.20 -3.99
C GLY A 82 2.12 25.47 -2.71
N SER A 83 1.07 24.64 -2.71
CA SER A 83 0.70 23.84 -1.55
C SER A 83 1.64 22.65 -1.34
N THR A 84 1.87 22.33 -0.08
CA THR A 84 2.63 21.16 0.38
C THR A 84 1.77 20.22 1.24
N ALA A 85 0.45 20.47 1.30
CA ALA A 85 -0.46 19.64 2.09
C ALA A 85 -0.60 18.26 1.45
N THR A 86 -0.36 17.23 2.26
CA THR A 86 -0.45 15.82 1.85
C THR A 86 -1.17 15.02 2.92
N GLY A 87 -1.75 13.89 2.57
CA GLY A 87 -2.40 12.99 3.50
C GLY A 87 -2.23 11.54 3.06
N TRP A 88 -2.30 10.63 4.01
CA TRP A 88 -2.23 9.19 3.76
C TRP A 88 -3.09 8.45 4.76
N ALA A 89 -3.54 7.26 4.39
CA ALA A 89 -4.27 6.41 5.31
C ALA A 89 -4.15 4.94 4.88
N THR A 90 -4.33 4.05 5.86
CA THR A 90 -4.69 2.65 5.60
C THR A 90 -6.13 2.41 6.00
N ALA A 91 -6.79 1.47 5.34
CA ALA A 91 -8.10 0.98 5.72
C ALA A 91 -8.35 -0.42 5.16
N PRO A 92 -9.35 -1.17 5.68
CA PRO A 92 -9.75 -2.47 5.13
C PRO A 92 -10.21 -2.43 3.68
N SER A 93 -10.65 -1.26 3.19
CA SER A 93 -11.08 -1.06 1.79
C SER A 93 -10.43 0.16 1.17
N VAL A 94 -10.26 0.13 -0.16
CA VAL A 94 -9.66 1.25 -0.90
C VAL A 94 -10.47 2.55 -0.74
N GLY A 95 -11.80 2.50 -0.80
CA GLY A 95 -12.64 3.70 -0.68
C GLY A 95 -12.49 4.38 0.69
N GLN A 96 -12.43 3.60 1.77
CA GLN A 96 -12.17 4.13 3.11
C GLN A 96 -10.77 4.74 3.21
N ALA A 97 -9.75 4.07 2.65
CA ALA A 97 -8.38 4.58 2.66
C ALA A 97 -8.27 5.90 1.89
N GLN A 98 -8.87 5.99 0.71
CA GLN A 98 -8.88 7.22 -0.11
C GLN A 98 -9.60 8.38 0.59
N ASN A 99 -10.76 8.11 1.19
CA ASN A 99 -11.51 9.12 1.93
C ASN A 99 -10.72 9.64 3.13
N ALA A 100 -10.15 8.74 3.93
CA ALA A 100 -9.33 9.10 5.09
C ALA A 100 -8.05 9.86 4.69
N ALA A 101 -7.36 9.43 3.62
CA ALA A 101 -6.17 10.12 3.12
C ALA A 101 -6.50 11.54 2.65
N THR A 102 -7.65 11.73 2.00
CA THR A 102 -8.11 13.04 1.53
C THR A 102 -8.52 13.94 2.69
N GLN A 103 -9.25 13.42 3.69
CA GLN A 103 -9.58 14.15 4.91
C GLN A 103 -8.32 14.57 5.68
N TYR A 104 -7.31 13.70 5.76
CA TYR A 104 -6.05 14.04 6.39
C TYR A 104 -5.28 15.13 5.62
N CYS A 105 -5.29 15.08 4.29
CA CYS A 105 -4.74 16.17 3.47
C CYS A 105 -5.45 17.51 3.76
N GLN A 106 -6.79 17.50 3.86
CA GLN A 106 -7.59 18.69 4.15
C GLN A 106 -7.34 19.23 5.55
N SER A 107 -7.20 18.35 6.55
CA SER A 107 -6.90 18.75 7.93
C SER A 107 -5.53 19.40 8.07
N ARG A 108 -4.64 19.23 7.09
CA ARG A 108 -3.33 19.89 7.00
C ARG A 108 -3.37 21.18 6.17
N GLY A 109 -4.55 21.72 5.93
CA GLY A 109 -4.77 23.00 5.24
C GLY A 109 -4.93 22.88 3.72
N GLY A 110 -4.95 21.67 3.17
CA GLY A 110 -5.19 21.45 1.74
C GLY A 110 -6.63 21.76 1.35
N ARG A 111 -6.83 22.37 0.17
CA ARG A 111 -8.17 22.77 -0.31
C ARG A 111 -8.64 21.95 -1.51
N TYR A 112 -7.72 21.50 -2.35
CA TYR A 112 -7.96 20.67 -3.54
C TYR A 112 -7.20 19.35 -3.42
N CYS A 113 -7.40 18.67 -2.29
CA CYS A 113 -6.81 17.37 -2.01
C CYS A 113 -7.36 16.29 -2.95
N GLN A 114 -6.46 15.60 -3.65
CA GLN A 114 -6.78 14.48 -4.52
C GLN A 114 -5.92 13.26 -4.18
N THR A 115 -6.53 12.08 -4.15
CA THR A 115 -5.78 10.82 -4.11
C THR A 115 -4.93 10.68 -5.36
N ARG A 116 -3.60 10.61 -5.20
CA ARG A 116 -2.66 10.43 -6.31
C ARG A 116 -2.35 8.96 -6.57
N VAL A 117 -2.30 8.16 -5.50
CA VAL A 117 -1.92 6.75 -5.60
C VAL A 117 -2.53 5.96 -4.45
N TRP A 118 -2.87 4.69 -4.71
CA TRP A 118 -3.49 3.78 -3.76
C TRP A 118 -3.21 2.33 -4.13
N GLY A 119 -3.41 1.39 -3.21
CA GLY A 119 -3.28 -0.04 -3.46
C GLY A 119 -3.74 -0.88 -2.26
N CYS A 120 -4.01 -2.16 -2.49
CA CYS A 120 -4.34 -3.14 -1.45
C CYS A 120 -3.38 -4.33 -1.53
N ALA A 121 -2.84 -4.72 -0.38
CA ALA A 121 -1.94 -5.86 -0.28
C ALA A 121 -2.47 -6.80 0.80
N GLY A 122 -2.79 -8.04 0.45
CA GLY A 122 -3.35 -9.04 1.38
C GLY A 122 -4.64 -8.62 2.08
N ALA A 123 -5.44 -7.76 1.46
CA ALA A 123 -6.71 -7.23 1.97
C ALA A 123 -7.90 -7.76 1.19
#